data_AF-A0A959HIT4-F1
#
_entry.id   AF-A0A959HIT4-F1
#
_cell.length_a   1.000
_cell.length_b   1.000
_cell.length_c   1.000
_cell.angle_alpha   90.00
_cell.angle_beta   90.00
_cell.angle_gamma   90.00
#
_symmetry.space_group_name_H-M   'P 1'
#
loop_
_entity.id
_entity.type
_entity.pdbx_description
1 polymer ?
#
loop_
_entity_poly.entity_id
_entity_poly.type
_entity_poly.pdbx_seq_one_letter_code
_entity_poly.pdbx_strand_id
1 'polypeptide(L)'
;MRLQTGINPSTSHGSPGSKILEYGYGEGTNEPINIGKMMWSDAKVLDGTGNNFVNTKFAYGPYGRVEGQYETHPLGFDNYKFDYNLADWLKVEERTHYGPKTLALRTTHKYDGFGRETGYFMFAGPGPRDFMPDGFILGRSYNIKDQVNAKYYGSLDAFSALDKVKLKYNVRGWVTDMNDIVYDELQFDDCGTAFDLRACWDFHAEAENEQILSQSRQIL
;
A
#
# COMPACT_ATOMS: atom_id res chain seq x y z
N MET A 1 36.77 20.25 15.27
CA MET A 1 35.38 20.68 15.55
C MET A 1 34.56 19.40 15.68
N ARG A 2 34.13 19.03 16.91
CA ARG A 2 33.37 17.79 17.15
C ARG A 2 31.92 18.02 16.75
N LEU A 3 31.42 17.24 15.80
CA LEU A 3 29.99 17.15 15.46
C LEU A 3 29.29 16.38 16.58
N GLN A 4 28.34 17.04 17.25
CA GLN A 4 27.45 16.42 18.21
C GLN A 4 26.26 15.84 17.43
N THR A 5 26.39 14.60 16.96
CA THR A 5 25.27 13.81 16.44
C THR A 5 24.48 13.27 17.62
N GLY A 6 23.32 13.86 17.90
CA GLY A 6 22.44 13.35 18.92
C GLY A 6 21.17 14.18 19.03
N ILE A 7 20.12 13.76 18.33
CA ILE A 7 18.77 13.99 18.86
C ILE A 7 18.70 13.05 20.07
N ASN A 8 18.79 13.62 21.26
CA ASN A 8 18.71 12.91 22.52
C ASN A 8 17.28 13.10 23.04
N PRO A 9 16.32 12.19 22.81
CA PRO A 9 15.07 12.22 23.54
C PRO A 9 15.33 11.65 24.93
N SER A 10 15.93 12.44 25.82
CA SER A 10 16.00 12.10 27.24
C SER A 10 14.78 12.67 27.96
N THR A 11 13.62 12.08 27.73
CA THR A 11 12.50 12.17 28.66
C THR A 11 12.38 10.84 29.35
N SER A 12 12.39 10.84 30.68
CA SER A 12 12.30 9.61 31.47
C SER A 12 10.97 8.90 31.21
N HIS A 13 10.98 7.90 30.34
CA HIS A 13 9.84 7.04 30.07
C HIS A 13 9.72 6.03 31.23
N GLY A 14 8.63 6.10 32.02
CA GLY A 14 8.34 5.08 33.03
C GLY A 14 7.70 5.56 34.33
N SER A 15 7.69 6.86 34.65
CA SER A 15 7.07 7.36 35.88
C SER A 15 5.53 7.46 35.76
N PRO A 16 4.75 7.22 36.82
CA PRO A 16 3.33 7.58 36.87
C PRO A 16 3.14 9.05 36.46
N GLY A 17 2.36 9.29 35.40
CA GLY A 17 2.19 10.62 34.80
C GLY A 17 3.04 10.89 33.54
N SER A 18 3.86 9.93 33.08
CA SER A 18 4.56 10.04 31.78
C SER A 18 3.57 10.11 30.61
N LYS A 19 3.93 10.83 29.55
CA LYS A 19 3.10 10.91 28.34
C LYS A 19 2.82 9.52 27.78
N ILE A 20 1.55 9.26 27.45
CA ILE A 20 1.07 8.01 26.85
C ILE A 20 1.35 8.00 25.34
N LEU A 21 1.58 9.19 24.76
CA LEU A 21 1.76 9.41 23.34
C LEU A 21 2.72 10.57 23.12
N GLU A 22 3.73 10.34 22.28
CA GLU A 22 4.74 11.32 21.90
C GLU A 22 4.93 11.32 20.38
N TYR A 23 5.35 12.47 19.85
CA TYR A 23 5.58 12.68 18.43
C TYR A 23 6.85 13.49 18.22
N GLY A 24 7.60 13.17 17.18
CA GLY A 24 8.72 13.98 16.72
C GLY A 24 8.47 14.50 15.31
N TYR A 25 8.76 15.78 15.10
CA TYR A 25 8.70 16.42 13.79
C TYR A 25 10.11 16.76 13.29
N GLY A 26 10.29 16.85 11.97
CA GLY A 26 11.58 17.10 11.32
C GLY A 26 12.11 18.53 11.47
N GLU A 27 12.03 19.11 12.66
CA GLU A 27 12.59 20.43 12.95
C GLU A 27 14.12 20.36 13.04
N GLY A 28 14.83 21.22 12.31
CA GLY A 28 16.30 21.27 12.33
C GLY A 28 17.01 20.09 11.65
N THR A 29 16.31 19.36 10.78
CA THR A 29 16.93 18.31 9.96
C THR A 29 17.74 18.93 8.81
N ASN A 30 18.80 18.24 8.37
CA ASN A 30 19.62 18.66 7.23
C ASN A 30 18.88 18.54 5.88
N GLU A 31 17.72 17.88 5.88
CA GLU A 31 16.90 17.63 4.70
C GLU A 31 15.67 18.55 4.75
N PRO A 32 15.64 19.67 3.99
CA PRO A 32 14.54 20.64 4.05
C PRO A 32 13.16 20.04 3.79
N ILE A 33 13.13 18.94 3.01
CA ILE A 33 11.91 18.20 2.68
C ILE A 33 11.22 17.58 3.91
N ASN A 34 11.93 17.43 5.03
CA ASN A 34 11.42 16.84 6.27
C ASN A 34 10.89 17.87 7.28
N ILE A 35 11.11 19.17 7.04
CA ILE A 35 10.67 20.23 7.94
C ILE A 35 9.14 20.20 8.07
N GLY A 36 8.65 20.19 9.31
CA GLY A 36 7.23 20.13 9.63
C GLY A 36 6.56 18.76 9.46
N LYS A 37 7.31 17.73 9.05
CA LYS A 37 6.77 16.36 8.88
C LYS A 37 6.96 15.54 10.15
N MET A 38 6.00 14.66 10.43
CA MET A 38 6.10 13.72 11.54
C MET A 38 7.12 12.64 11.19
N MET A 39 8.23 12.58 11.92
CA MET A 39 9.31 11.63 11.69
C MET A 39 9.13 10.34 12.50
N TRP A 40 8.47 10.45 13.66
CA TRP A 40 8.17 9.31 14.51
C TRP A 40 7.03 9.60 15.49
N SER A 41 6.44 8.53 16.01
CA SER A 41 5.50 8.55 17.13
C SER A 41 5.76 7.40 18.09
N ASP A 42 5.58 7.63 19.38
CA ASP A 42 5.68 6.60 20.42
C ASP A 42 4.38 6.54 21.21
N ALA A 43 3.76 5.36 21.26
CA ALA A 43 2.54 5.11 22.00
C ALA A 43 2.79 4.04 23.08
N LYS A 44 2.44 4.34 24.32
CA LYS A 44 2.59 3.41 25.45
C LYS A 44 1.57 2.27 25.36
N VAL A 45 2.03 1.04 25.51
CA VAL A 45 1.16 -0.14 25.58
C VAL A 45 0.58 -0.26 27.00
N LEU A 46 -0.74 -0.40 27.10
CA LEU A 46 -1.45 -0.58 28.37
C LEU A 46 -1.47 -2.05 28.80
N ASP A 47 -0.30 -2.65 29.01
CA ASP A 47 -0.15 -4.07 29.34
C ASP A 47 0.05 -4.36 30.85
N GLY A 48 -0.02 -3.34 31.70
CA GLY A 48 0.19 -3.44 33.14
C GLY A 48 1.65 -3.57 33.59
N THR A 49 2.60 -3.80 32.68
CA THR A 49 4.05 -3.82 32.98
C THR A 49 4.70 -2.44 32.85
N GLY A 50 4.07 -1.55 32.07
CA GLY A 50 4.35 -0.12 32.08
C GLY A 50 5.58 0.33 31.28
N ASN A 51 6.29 -0.59 30.60
CA ASN A 51 7.55 -0.30 29.90
C ASN A 51 7.52 -0.59 28.40
N ASN A 52 6.41 -1.09 27.84
CA ASN A 52 6.33 -1.40 26.41
C ASN A 52 5.73 -0.24 25.62
N PHE A 53 6.29 0.01 24.43
CA PHE A 53 5.87 1.07 23.52
C PHE A 53 5.74 0.53 22.08
N VAL A 54 4.76 1.06 21.36
CA VAL A 54 4.63 0.97 19.90
C VAL A 54 5.28 2.22 19.34
N ASN A 55 6.38 2.05 18.63
CA ASN A 55 7.12 3.09 17.95
C ASN A 55 6.81 3.03 16.46
N THR A 56 6.45 4.15 15.86
CA THR A 56 6.33 4.30 14.40
C THR A 56 7.38 5.29 13.92
N LYS A 57 8.07 5.00 12.82
CA LYS A 57 9.03 5.90 12.17
C LYS A 57 8.70 6.02 10.69
N PHE A 58 8.92 7.20 10.13
CA PHE A 58 8.64 7.50 8.73
C PHE A 58 9.94 7.90 8.00
N ALA A 59 10.08 7.41 6.78
CA ALA A 59 11.10 7.83 5.84
C ALA A 59 10.40 8.51 4.65
N TYR A 60 10.85 9.72 4.33
CA TYR A 60 10.28 10.50 3.24
C TYR A 60 11.23 10.52 2.04
N GLY A 61 10.65 10.38 0.85
CA GLY A 61 11.35 10.53 -0.41
C GLY A 61 11.66 11.99 -0.77
N PRO A 62 12.35 12.22 -1.91
CA PRO A 62 12.74 13.56 -2.36
C PRO A 62 11.56 14.48 -2.68
N TYR A 63 10.41 13.90 -3.01
CA TYR A 63 9.16 14.63 -3.24
C TYR A 63 8.31 14.76 -1.99
N GLY A 64 8.82 14.26 -0.86
CA GLY A 64 8.20 14.42 0.43
C GLY A 64 7.04 13.50 0.74
N ARG A 65 6.83 12.46 -0.07
CA ARG A 65 5.94 11.33 0.19
C ARG A 65 6.60 10.35 1.16
N VAL A 66 5.82 9.60 1.92
CA VAL A 66 6.35 8.53 2.76
C VAL A 66 6.75 7.39 1.83
N GLU A 67 8.03 7.02 1.79
CA GLU A 67 8.53 5.87 1.00
C GLU A 67 8.83 4.67 1.89
N GLY A 68 8.95 4.88 3.21
CA GLY A 68 9.10 3.80 4.18
C GLY A 68 8.44 4.14 5.51
N GLN A 69 7.93 3.12 6.18
CA GLN A 69 7.44 3.21 7.54
C GLN A 69 7.92 1.99 8.32
N TYR A 70 8.36 2.20 9.55
CA TYR A 70 8.70 1.14 10.49
C TYR A 70 7.77 1.22 11.68
N GLU A 71 7.25 0.10 12.14
CA GLU A 71 6.31 0.07 13.26
C GLU A 71 6.63 -1.08 14.22
N THR A 72 6.81 -0.83 15.50
CA THR A 72 7.00 -1.88 16.51
C THR A 72 5.66 -2.29 17.13
N HIS A 73 5.54 -3.57 17.45
CA HIS A 73 4.38 -4.14 18.12
C HIS A 73 4.83 -5.05 19.26
N PRO A 74 3.96 -5.36 20.23
CA PRO A 74 4.30 -6.31 21.29
C PRO A 74 4.75 -7.69 20.78
N LEU A 75 4.34 -8.06 19.57
CA LEU A 75 4.61 -9.37 18.96
C LEU A 75 5.60 -9.31 17.78
N GLY A 76 6.30 -8.20 17.57
CA GLY A 76 7.23 -8.07 16.45
C GLY A 76 7.35 -6.65 15.93
N PHE A 77 7.62 -6.51 14.65
CA PHE A 77 7.62 -5.21 13.97
C PHE A 77 7.22 -5.37 12.51
N ASP A 78 6.75 -4.28 11.93
CA ASP A 78 6.38 -4.17 10.53
C ASP A 78 7.31 -3.18 9.81
N ASN A 79 7.77 -3.58 8.63
CA ASN A 79 8.43 -2.71 7.67
C ASN A 79 7.49 -2.48 6.50
N TYR A 80 7.20 -1.23 6.21
CA TYR A 80 6.43 -0.81 5.06
C TYR A 80 7.32 -0.14 4.03
N LYS A 81 7.02 -0.38 2.75
CA LYS A 81 7.63 0.30 1.61
C LYS A 81 6.53 0.79 0.68
N PHE A 82 6.65 2.03 0.22
CA PHE A 82 5.69 2.66 -0.68
C PHE A 82 6.41 3.18 -1.92
N ASP A 83 6.00 2.72 -3.09
CA ASP A 83 6.50 3.21 -4.37
C ASP A 83 5.38 3.95 -5.10
N TYR A 84 5.70 5.08 -5.73
CA TYR A 84 4.74 5.94 -6.42
C TYR A 84 5.09 6.09 -7.90
N ASN A 85 4.10 6.42 -8.72
CA ASN A 85 4.34 6.81 -10.11
C ASN A 85 4.71 8.31 -10.24
N LEU A 86 5.00 8.76 -11.46
CA LEU A 86 5.35 10.15 -11.76
C LEU A 86 4.20 11.15 -11.56
N ALA A 87 2.95 10.67 -11.45
CA ALA A 87 1.77 11.47 -11.14
C ALA A 87 1.41 11.44 -9.65
N ASP A 88 2.33 10.95 -8.81
CA ASP A 88 2.19 10.81 -7.36
C ASP A 88 1.11 9.84 -6.87
N TRP A 89 0.66 8.92 -7.73
CA TRP A 89 -0.23 7.83 -7.32
C TRP A 89 0.58 6.66 -6.76
N LEU A 90 0.11 6.08 -5.66
CA LEU A 90 0.73 4.94 -5.00
C LEU A 90 0.68 3.73 -5.95
N LYS A 91 1.82 3.23 -6.40
CA LYS A 91 1.92 2.09 -7.33
C LYS A 91 2.03 0.78 -6.58
N VAL A 92 2.87 0.74 -5.55
CA VAL A 92 3.14 -0.46 -4.76
C VAL A 92 3.16 -0.10 -3.29
N GLU A 93 2.47 -0.91 -2.49
CA GLU A 93 2.60 -0.96 -1.05
C GLU A 93 3.13 -2.33 -0.66
N GLU A 94 4.19 -2.38 0.12
CA GLU A 94 4.69 -3.62 0.72
C GLU A 94 4.67 -3.49 2.22
N ARG A 95 4.30 -4.57 2.90
CA ARG A 95 4.41 -4.72 4.35
C ARG A 95 5.09 -6.04 4.64
N THR A 96 6.15 -6.02 5.44
CA THR A 96 6.76 -7.24 5.97
C THR A 96 6.68 -7.22 7.48
N HIS A 97 5.93 -8.17 8.03
CA HIS A 97 5.83 -8.43 9.45
C HIS A 97 6.92 -9.40 9.90
N TYR A 98 7.65 -9.02 10.93
CA TYR A 98 8.67 -9.82 11.60
C TYR A 98 8.23 -10.11 13.04
N GLY A 99 7.58 -11.25 13.24
CA GLY A 99 7.16 -11.76 14.54
C GLY A 99 7.53 -13.24 14.72
N PRO A 100 6.73 -14.04 15.46
CA PRO A 100 6.93 -15.48 15.56
C PRO A 100 6.91 -16.20 14.20
N LYS A 101 6.19 -15.64 13.23
CA LYS A 101 6.26 -15.99 11.81
C LYS A 101 6.45 -14.73 10.99
N THR A 102 7.27 -14.82 9.94
CA THR A 102 7.41 -13.74 8.97
C THR A 102 6.30 -13.85 7.93
N LEU A 103 5.67 -12.72 7.62
CA LEU A 103 4.65 -12.61 6.57
C LEU A 103 4.92 -11.31 5.81
N ALA A 104 4.96 -11.40 4.49
CA ALA A 104 5.01 -10.25 3.61
C ALA A 104 3.70 -10.14 2.83
N LEU A 105 3.21 -8.90 2.71
CA LEU A 105 2.07 -8.51 1.87
C LEU A 105 2.57 -7.50 0.84
N ARG A 106 2.09 -7.60 -0.39
CA ARG A 106 2.33 -6.61 -1.44
C ARG A 106 1.02 -6.27 -2.12
N THR A 107 0.69 -5.00 -2.22
CA THR A 107 -0.43 -4.49 -3.00
C THR A 107 0.10 -3.70 -4.19
N THR A 108 -0.32 -4.04 -5.40
CA THR A 108 -0.02 -3.26 -6.61
C THR A 108 -1.28 -2.60 -7.12
N HIS A 109 -1.26 -1.28 -7.22
CA HIS A 109 -2.42 -0.47 -7.61
C HIS A 109 -2.40 -0.15 -9.11
N LYS A 110 -3.59 0.02 -9.68
CA LYS A 110 -3.81 0.41 -11.07
C LYS A 110 -4.76 1.60 -11.13
N TYR A 111 -4.48 2.50 -12.06
CA TYR A 111 -5.23 3.73 -12.24
C TYR A 111 -5.54 3.93 -13.72
N ASP A 112 -6.62 4.65 -14.01
CA ASP A 112 -6.88 5.15 -15.36
C ASP A 112 -6.19 6.51 -15.60
N GLY A 113 -6.36 7.06 -16.81
CA GLY A 113 -5.79 8.35 -17.19
C GLY A 113 -6.35 9.56 -16.42
N PHE A 114 -7.39 9.38 -15.60
CA PHE A 114 -7.95 10.41 -14.73
C PHE A 114 -7.47 10.26 -13.27
N GLY A 115 -6.64 9.27 -12.97
CA GLY A 115 -6.11 9.02 -11.62
C GLY A 115 -7.06 8.28 -10.70
N ARG A 116 -8.08 7.62 -11.25
CA ARG A 116 -9.03 6.83 -10.47
C ARG A 116 -8.51 5.42 -10.37
N GLU A 117 -8.58 4.83 -9.17
CA GLU A 117 -8.09 3.47 -8.95
C GLU A 117 -9.01 2.44 -9.63
N THR A 118 -8.58 1.92 -10.77
CA THR A 118 -9.29 0.88 -11.53
C THR A 118 -9.13 -0.50 -10.92
N GLY A 119 -8.17 -0.69 -10.02
CA GLY A 119 -8.03 -1.93 -9.30
C GLY A 119 -6.73 -2.08 -8.55
N TYR A 120 -6.58 -3.22 -7.88
CA TYR A 120 -5.33 -3.63 -7.27
C TYR A 120 -5.19 -5.15 -7.23
N PHE A 121 -3.93 -5.58 -7.09
CA PHE A 121 -3.52 -6.96 -6.88
C PHE A 121 -2.86 -7.08 -5.51
N MET A 122 -3.35 -7.98 -4.66
CA MET A 122 -2.72 -8.28 -3.38
C MET A 122 -1.97 -9.59 -3.47
N PHE A 123 -0.76 -9.66 -2.93
CA PHE A 123 0.06 -10.86 -2.84
C PHE A 123 0.45 -11.08 -1.38
N ALA A 124 0.58 -12.34 -0.98
CA ALA A 124 1.02 -12.72 0.36
C ALA A 124 2.10 -13.80 0.26
N GLY A 125 3.01 -13.84 1.22
CA GLY A 125 4.09 -14.82 1.21
C GLY A 125 4.91 -14.85 2.50
N PRO A 126 5.75 -15.87 2.71
CA PRO A 126 6.57 -16.00 3.92
C PRO A 126 7.69 -14.95 4.03
N GLY A 127 7.93 -14.15 2.99
CA GLY A 127 8.96 -13.11 3.00
C GLY A 127 8.90 -12.16 1.79
N PRO A 128 9.67 -11.06 1.82
CA PRO A 128 9.59 -9.98 0.83
C PRO A 128 10.09 -10.35 -0.57
N ARG A 129 10.64 -11.55 -0.76
CA ARG A 129 11.05 -12.09 -2.07
C ARG A 129 10.21 -13.28 -2.53
N ASP A 130 9.34 -13.77 -1.66
CA ASP A 130 8.59 -15.01 -1.85
C ASP A 130 7.09 -14.71 -1.88
N PHE A 131 6.68 -13.69 -2.63
CA PHE A 131 5.27 -13.40 -2.83
C PHE A 131 4.65 -14.54 -3.65
N MET A 132 3.73 -15.28 -3.03
CA MET A 132 2.98 -16.31 -3.73
C MET A 132 1.83 -15.64 -4.50
N PRO A 133 1.47 -16.18 -5.67
CA PRO A 133 0.39 -15.65 -6.50
C PRO A 133 -1.01 -15.93 -5.94
N ASP A 134 -1.14 -16.37 -4.67
CA ASP A 134 -2.37 -16.56 -3.88
C ASP A 134 -3.12 -15.22 -3.65
N GLY A 135 -3.24 -14.44 -4.72
CA GLY A 135 -3.54 -13.04 -4.67
C GLY A 135 -4.98 -12.75 -5.02
N PHE A 136 -5.46 -11.71 -4.36
CA PHE A 136 -6.80 -11.19 -4.54
C PHE A 136 -6.77 -10.05 -5.54
N ILE A 137 -7.69 -10.09 -6.49
CA ILE A 137 -7.88 -9.05 -7.49
C ILE A 137 -9.13 -8.27 -7.09
N LEU A 138 -8.98 -6.95 -6.99
CA LEU A 138 -10.12 -6.05 -7.02
C LEU A 138 -10.07 -5.24 -8.32
N GLY A 139 -11.09 -5.36 -9.15
CA GLY A 139 -11.31 -4.49 -10.30
C GLY A 139 -12.46 -3.52 -10.05
N ARG A 140 -12.40 -2.31 -10.62
CA ARG A 140 -13.46 -1.29 -10.60
C ARG A 140 -13.69 -0.73 -11.99
N SER A 141 -14.95 -0.51 -12.32
CA SER A 141 -15.35 0.26 -13.49
C SER A 141 -16.10 1.52 -13.08
N TYR A 142 -15.99 2.55 -13.92
CA TYR A 142 -16.59 3.86 -13.70
C TYR A 142 -17.55 4.17 -14.84
N ASN A 143 -18.68 4.81 -14.53
CA ASN A 143 -19.56 5.36 -15.53
C ASN A 143 -19.07 6.73 -16.03
N ILE A 144 -19.76 7.30 -17.03
CA ILE A 144 -19.44 8.61 -17.60
C ILE A 144 -19.56 9.80 -16.62
N LYS A 145 -20.20 9.59 -15.46
CA LYS A 145 -20.36 10.59 -14.39
C LYS A 145 -19.34 10.41 -13.27
N ASP A 146 -18.33 9.58 -13.50
CA ASP A 146 -17.29 9.29 -12.52
C ASP A 146 -17.80 8.57 -11.25
N GLN A 147 -18.76 7.65 -11.42
CA GLN A 147 -19.26 6.83 -10.33
C GLN A 147 -18.86 5.37 -10.56
N VAL A 148 -18.42 4.69 -9.50
CA VAL A 148 -18.12 3.25 -9.56
C VAL A 148 -19.41 2.49 -9.89
N ASN A 149 -19.50 1.90 -11.07
CA ASN A 149 -20.69 1.17 -11.50
C ASN A 149 -20.51 -0.36 -11.41
N ALA A 150 -19.28 -0.84 -11.24
CA ALA A 150 -19.04 -2.23 -10.86
C ALA A 150 -17.76 -2.41 -10.05
N LYS A 151 -17.75 -3.47 -9.24
CA LYS A 151 -16.58 -4.03 -8.58
C LYS A 151 -16.49 -5.52 -8.88
N TYR A 152 -15.28 -6.00 -9.09
CA TYR A 152 -14.98 -7.39 -9.38
C TYR A 152 -14.00 -7.89 -8.32
N TYR A 153 -14.30 -9.03 -7.73
CA TYR A 153 -13.44 -9.67 -6.75
C TYR A 153 -13.06 -11.04 -7.30
N GLY A 154 -11.78 -11.36 -7.31
CA GLY A 154 -11.31 -12.61 -7.91
C GLY A 154 -10.02 -13.12 -7.31
N SER A 155 -9.68 -14.34 -7.71
CA SER A 155 -8.38 -14.95 -7.42
C SER A 155 -7.49 -14.88 -8.67
N LEU A 156 -6.19 -14.63 -8.46
CA LEU A 156 -5.16 -14.71 -9.51
C LEU A 156 -4.98 -16.14 -10.04
N ASP A 157 -5.15 -17.16 -9.21
CA ASP A 157 -4.84 -18.55 -9.57
C ASP A 157 -5.79 -19.12 -10.64
N ALA A 158 -7.03 -18.67 -10.63
CA ALA A 158 -8.07 -19.15 -11.54
C ALA A 158 -8.58 -18.08 -12.49
N PHE A 159 -8.12 -16.82 -12.35
CA PHE A 159 -8.74 -15.64 -12.99
C PHE A 159 -10.26 -15.63 -12.86
N SER A 160 -10.78 -16.26 -11.80
CA SER A 160 -12.20 -16.46 -11.61
C SER A 160 -12.74 -15.37 -10.71
N ALA A 161 -13.90 -14.82 -11.09
CA ALA A 161 -14.62 -13.90 -10.23
C ALA A 161 -15.20 -14.71 -9.06
N LEU A 162 -14.73 -14.42 -7.85
CA LEU A 162 -15.33 -14.89 -6.60
C LEU A 162 -16.64 -14.15 -6.33
N ASP A 163 -16.67 -12.86 -6.64
CA ASP A 163 -17.85 -12.02 -6.45
C ASP A 163 -17.85 -10.83 -7.43
N LYS A 164 -19.04 -10.30 -7.70
CA LYS A 164 -19.25 -9.14 -8.55
C LYS A 164 -20.35 -8.28 -7.96
N VAL A 165 -20.05 -6.99 -7.83
CA VAL A 165 -21.03 -5.99 -7.40
C VAL A 165 -21.29 -5.03 -8.54
N LYS A 166 -22.52 -4.95 -9.06
CA LYS A 166 -22.94 -3.91 -10.01
C LYS A 166 -23.81 -2.89 -9.29
N LEU A 167 -23.53 -1.60 -9.52
CA LEU A 167 -24.20 -0.48 -8.86
C LEU A 167 -24.96 0.36 -9.90
N LYS A 168 -26.24 0.64 -9.62
CA LYS A 168 -27.06 1.57 -10.41
C LYS A 168 -27.38 2.82 -9.61
N TYR A 169 -27.37 3.95 -10.29
CA TYR A 169 -27.59 5.26 -9.69
C TYR A 169 -28.81 5.95 -10.29
N ASN A 170 -29.53 6.72 -9.47
CA ASN A 170 -30.51 7.67 -9.98
C ASN A 170 -29.84 8.95 -10.51
N VAL A 171 -30.63 9.88 -11.04
CA VAL A 171 -30.14 11.16 -11.59
C VAL A 171 -29.41 12.04 -10.57
N ARG A 172 -29.68 11.86 -9.26
CA ARG A 172 -29.03 12.58 -8.16
C ARG A 172 -27.75 11.89 -7.67
N GLY A 173 -27.39 10.74 -8.23
CA GLY A 173 -26.20 9.98 -7.85
C GLY A 173 -26.38 9.11 -6.60
N TRP A 174 -27.61 8.83 -6.18
CA TRP A 174 -27.85 7.84 -5.13
C TRP A 174 -27.88 6.44 -5.72
N VAL A 175 -27.25 5.49 -5.04
CA VAL A 175 -27.36 4.06 -5.39
C VAL A 175 -28.81 3.65 -5.20
N THR A 176 -29.45 3.22 -6.28
CA THR A 176 -30.82 2.69 -6.26
C THR A 176 -30.86 1.18 -6.33
N ASP A 177 -29.76 0.57 -6.78
CA ASP A 177 -29.71 -0.86 -6.99
C ASP A 177 -28.31 -1.43 -6.81
N MET A 178 -28.26 -2.66 -6.29
CA MET A 178 -27.07 -3.48 -6.18
C MET A 178 -27.42 -4.90 -6.62
N ASN A 179 -26.73 -5.39 -7.65
CA ASN A 179 -26.84 -6.78 -8.11
C ASN A 179 -28.23 -7.22 -8.65
N ASP A 180 -29.12 -6.29 -9.02
CA ASP A 180 -30.35 -6.61 -9.77
C ASP A 180 -30.08 -6.86 -11.27
N ILE A 181 -29.20 -7.81 -11.57
CA ILE A 181 -29.06 -8.39 -12.91
C ILE A 181 -28.99 -9.91 -12.71
N VAL A 182 -29.89 -10.63 -13.38
CA VAL A 182 -29.85 -12.09 -13.53
C VAL A 182 -28.44 -12.48 -13.95
N TYR A 183 -27.87 -13.51 -13.32
CA TYR A 183 -26.59 -14.10 -13.71
C TYR A 183 -26.73 -14.80 -15.07
N ASP A 184 -27.03 -14.05 -16.13
CA ASP A 184 -26.84 -14.52 -17.50
C ASP A 184 -25.33 -14.63 -17.72
N GLU A 185 -24.90 -15.88 -17.82
CA GLU A 185 -23.64 -16.42 -18.32
C GLU A 185 -22.41 -15.50 -18.17
N LEU A 186 -21.45 -15.95 -17.34
CA LEU A 186 -20.10 -15.40 -17.22
C LEU A 186 -19.35 -15.50 -18.55
N GLN A 187 -19.69 -14.67 -19.53
CA GLN A 187 -18.80 -14.30 -20.61
C GLN A 187 -17.96 -13.13 -20.12
N PHE A 188 -16.66 -13.36 -20.07
CA PHE A 188 -15.64 -12.30 -20.01
C PHE A 188 -15.51 -11.56 -21.36
N ASP A 189 -16.44 -11.80 -22.29
CA ASP A 189 -16.53 -11.14 -23.59
C ASP A 189 -17.49 -9.96 -23.51
N ASP A 190 -17.00 -8.84 -23.00
CA ASP A 190 -17.14 -7.59 -23.72
C ASP A 190 -16.13 -6.59 -23.17
N CYS A 191 -15.03 -6.50 -23.91
CA CYS A 191 -13.90 -5.61 -23.71
C CYS A 191 -14.30 -4.15 -23.90
N GLY A 192 -15.02 -3.60 -22.92
CA GLY A 192 -15.18 -2.17 -22.69
C GLY A 192 -13.91 -1.58 -22.06
N THR A 193 -12.88 -1.40 -22.88
CA THR A 193 -11.73 -0.49 -22.72
C THR A 193 -10.82 -0.51 -21.48
N ALA A 194 -10.99 -1.33 -20.43
CA ALA A 194 -9.95 -1.41 -19.37
C ALA A 194 -10.03 -2.62 -18.43
N PHE A 195 -10.00 -3.87 -18.90
CA PHE A 195 -9.58 -4.99 -18.03
C PHE A 195 -9.32 -6.28 -18.83
N ASP A 196 -8.15 -6.38 -19.47
CA ASP A 196 -7.60 -7.68 -19.85
C ASP A 196 -6.59 -8.09 -18.77
N LEU A 197 -6.98 -9.08 -17.96
CA LEU A 197 -6.16 -9.62 -16.88
C LEU A 197 -4.89 -10.30 -17.40
N ARG A 198 -4.89 -10.78 -18.66
CA ARG A 198 -3.75 -11.44 -19.30
C ARG A 198 -2.80 -10.42 -19.93
N ALA A 199 -3.32 -9.44 -20.68
CA ALA A 199 -2.49 -8.35 -21.20
C ALA A 199 -1.88 -7.45 -20.10
N CYS A 200 -2.50 -7.38 -18.90
CA CYS A 200 -1.91 -6.72 -17.74
C CYS A 200 -0.72 -7.48 -17.13
N TRP A 201 -0.65 -8.81 -17.30
CA TRP A 201 0.47 -9.61 -16.82
C TRP A 201 1.66 -9.51 -17.79
N ASP A 202 1.39 -9.53 -19.10
CA ASP A 202 2.42 -9.44 -20.13
C ASP A 202 3.21 -8.12 -20.06
N PHE A 203 2.57 -7.01 -19.68
CA PHE A 203 3.26 -5.71 -19.49
C PHE A 203 4.28 -5.71 -18.34
N HIS A 204 4.09 -6.52 -17.29
CA HIS A 204 5.06 -6.62 -16.19
C HIS A 204 6.18 -7.62 -16.49
N ALA A 205 5.90 -8.69 -17.23
CA ALA A 205 6.93 -9.62 -17.71
C ALA A 205 7.91 -8.95 -18.69
N GLU A 206 7.44 -8.01 -19.51
CA GLU A 206 8.30 -7.21 -20.40
C GLU A 206 9.07 -6.11 -19.64
N ALA A 207 8.45 -5.43 -18.67
CA ALA A 207 9.12 -4.39 -17.87
C ALA A 207 10.24 -4.95 -16.96
N GLU A 208 10.06 -6.14 -16.38
CA GLU A 208 11.13 -6.81 -15.61
C GLU A 208 12.26 -7.31 -16.52
N ASN A 209 11.95 -7.80 -17.73
CA ASN A 209 12.97 -8.21 -18.71
C ASN A 209 13.79 -7.01 -19.22
N GLU A 210 13.18 -5.87 -19.51
CA GLU A 210 13.92 -4.68 -19.93
C GLU A 210 14.79 -4.09 -18.81
N GLN A 211 14.33 -4.16 -17.56
CA GLN A 211 15.12 -3.68 -16.43
C GLN A 211 16.34 -4.58 -16.17
N ILE A 212 16.18 -5.92 -16.26
CA ILE A 212 17.28 -6.90 -16.17
C ILE A 212 18.26 -6.75 -17.35
N LEU A 213 17.75 -6.56 -18.57
CA LEU A 213 18.59 -6.35 -19.76
C LEU A 213 19.34 -5.01 -19.74
N SER A 214 18.76 -3.95 -19.18
CA SER A 214 19.43 -2.65 -19.05
C SER A 214 20.57 -2.68 -18.01
N GLN A 215 20.37 -3.39 -16.88
CA GLN A 215 21.41 -3.59 -15.86
C GLN A 215 22.54 -4.49 -16.37
N SER A 216 22.22 -5.48 -17.21
CA SER A 216 23.22 -6.36 -17.83
C SER A 216 24.08 -5.64 -18.88
N ARG A 217 23.55 -4.60 -19.55
CA ARG A 217 24.27 -3.79 -20.54
C ARG A 217 25.14 -2.68 -19.94
N GLN A 218 24.98 -2.36 -18.65
CA GLN A 218 25.85 -1.40 -17.95
C GLN A 218 27.06 -2.07 -17.27
N ILE A 219 27.13 -3.40 -17.27
CA ILE A 219 28.19 -4.21 -16.65
C ILE A 219 29.17 -4.78 -17.72
N LEU A 220 28.93 -4.49 -19.00
CA LEU A 220 29.85 -4.77 -20.12
C LEU A 220 30.40 -3.46 -20.69
#